data_AF-A0A2A6HXI1-F1
#
_entry.id   AF-A0A2A6HXI1-F1
#
_cell.length_a   1.000
_cell.length_b   1.000
_cell.length_c   1.000
_cell.angle_alpha   90.00
_cell.angle_beta   90.00
_cell.angle_gamma   90.00
#
_symmetry.space_group_name_H-M   'P 1'
#
loop_
_entity.id
_entity.type
_entity.pdbx_description
1 polymer ?
#
loop_
_entity_poly.entity_id
_entity_poly.type
_entity_poly.pdbx_seq_one_letter_code
_entity_poly.pdbx_strand_id
1 'polypeptide(L)'
;MKTDEARLLAEQLNRIEQKLDRLMAEAEGAPVQSATDFADDDFHDLIETWQAERRFDVPQDTLRKWCREDGCGVKRGGRWLVSASRVRARLGQE
;
A
#
# COMPACT_ATOMS: atom_id res chain seq x y z
N MET A 1 8.16 28.81 -39.51
CA MET A 1 7.08 28.17 -38.73
C MET A 1 7.51 26.87 -38.03
N LYS A 2 8.37 26.01 -38.60
CA LYS A 2 8.85 24.78 -37.90
C LYS A 2 9.84 25.03 -36.74
N THR A 3 10.56 26.14 -36.77
CA THR A 3 11.62 26.46 -35.79
C THR A 3 11.05 26.89 -34.43
N ASP A 4 9.88 27.53 -34.39
CA ASP A 4 9.27 28.00 -33.15
C ASP A 4 8.59 26.87 -32.38
N GLU A 5 8.01 25.91 -33.10
CA GLU A 5 7.45 24.68 -32.53
C GLU A 5 8.55 23.81 -31.89
N ALA A 6 9.69 23.66 -32.57
CA ALA A 6 10.84 22.93 -32.03
C ALA A 6 11.40 23.59 -30.75
N ARG A 7 11.41 24.92 -30.68
CA ARG A 7 11.82 25.67 -29.48
C ARG A 7 10.83 25.49 -28.33
N LEU A 8 9.53 25.57 -28.62
CA LEU A 8 8.49 25.36 -27.62
C LEU A 8 8.53 23.94 -27.02
N LEU A 9 8.76 22.93 -27.87
CA LEU A 9 8.91 21.55 -27.42
C LEU A 9 10.16 21.36 -26.54
N ALA A 10 11.28 21.99 -26.88
CA ALA A 10 12.49 21.94 -26.07
C ALA A 10 12.28 22.58 -24.69
N GLU A 11 11.56 23.70 -24.62
CA GLU A 11 11.20 24.36 -23.35
C GLU A 11 10.26 23.49 -22.50
N GLN A 12 9.31 22.80 -23.14
CA GLN A 12 8.41 21.88 -22.46
C GLN A 12 9.15 20.65 -21.91
N LEU A 13 10.07 20.08 -22.67
CA LEU A 13 10.89 18.94 -22.23
C LEU A 13 11.75 19.30 -21.03
N ASN A 14 12.48 20.43 -21.08
CA ASN A 14 13.29 20.91 -19.97
C ASN A 14 12.44 21.14 -18.70
N ARG A 15 11.20 21.65 -18.85
CA ARG A 15 10.27 21.80 -17.73
C ARG A 15 9.83 20.46 -17.13
N ILE A 16 9.67 19.42 -17.96
CA ILE A 16 9.31 18.07 -17.49
C ILE A 16 10.50 17.45 -16.75
N GLU A 17 11.71 17.53 -17.31
CA GLU A 17 12.93 17.02 -16.69
C GLU A 17 13.15 17.63 -15.30
N GLN A 18 13.04 18.96 -15.18
CA GLN A 18 13.16 19.64 -13.88
C GLN A 18 12.09 19.22 -12.85
N LYS A 19 10.89 18.86 -13.31
CA LYS A 19 9.84 18.35 -12.41
C LYS A 19 10.15 16.93 -11.96
N LEU A 20 10.67 16.09 -12.86
CA LEU A 20 11.09 14.72 -12.53
C LEU A 20 12.24 14.73 -11.54
N ASP A 21 13.26 15.56 -11.74
CA ASP A 21 14.39 15.68 -10.81
C ASP A 21 13.95 16.09 -9.41
N ARG A 22 13.00 17.03 -9.30
CA ARG A 22 12.43 17.42 -8.00
C ARG A 22 11.65 16.28 -7.34
N LEU A 23 10.82 15.57 -8.11
CA LEU A 23 10.07 14.43 -7.59
C LEU A 23 11.00 13.30 -7.14
N MET A 24 12.09 13.04 -7.88
CA MET A 24 13.09 12.04 -7.49
C MET A 24 13.86 12.48 -6.25
N ALA A 25 14.29 13.73 -6.14
CA ALA A 25 14.95 14.25 -4.94
C ALA A 25 14.04 14.25 -3.71
N GLU A 26 12.75 14.55 -3.89
CA GLU A 26 11.72 14.43 -2.84
C GLU A 26 11.48 12.95 -2.46
N ALA A 27 11.55 12.04 -3.44
CA ALA A 27 11.40 10.60 -3.22
C ALA A 27 12.61 9.93 -2.56
N GLU A 28 13.84 10.43 -2.77
CA GLU A 28 15.06 9.89 -2.15
C GLU A 28 15.08 10.05 -0.61
N GLY A 29 14.26 10.95 -0.06
CA GLY A 29 14.05 11.11 1.39
C GLY A 29 12.74 10.49 1.92
N ALA A 30 11.85 10.05 1.04
CA ALA A 30 10.62 9.39 1.43
C ALA A 30 10.88 7.87 1.54
N PRO A 31 10.48 7.19 2.63
CA PRO A 31 10.45 5.74 2.59
C PRO A 31 9.53 5.35 1.43
N VAL A 32 10.11 4.72 0.41
CA VAL A 32 9.36 3.96 -0.58
C VAL A 32 8.58 2.95 0.25
N GLN A 33 7.30 3.24 0.51
CA GLN A 33 6.34 2.22 0.85
C GLN A 33 6.21 1.39 -0.43
N SER A 34 7.19 0.51 -0.66
CA SER A 34 6.97 -0.66 -1.48
C SER A 34 5.69 -1.27 -0.92
N ALA A 35 4.79 -1.70 -1.80
CA ALA A 35 3.71 -2.59 -1.40
C ALA A 35 4.39 -3.70 -0.59
N THR A 36 4.24 -3.61 0.72
CA THR A 36 5.18 -4.20 1.68
C THR A 36 5.16 -5.69 1.45
N ASP A 37 6.32 -6.25 1.10
CA ASP A 37 6.65 -7.63 1.45
C ASP A 37 6.62 -7.68 2.97
N PHE A 38 5.42 -7.79 3.56
CA PHE A 38 5.25 -7.98 4.99
C PHE A 38 5.95 -9.29 5.30
N ALA A 39 7.09 -9.19 5.98
CA ALA A 39 7.77 -10.37 6.45
C ALA A 39 6.82 -11.08 7.42
N ASP A 40 6.83 -12.41 7.41
CA ASP A 40 5.91 -13.22 8.22
C ASP A 40 6.03 -12.92 9.75
N ASP A 41 7.12 -12.26 10.16
CA ASP A 41 7.41 -11.77 11.51
C ASP A 41 6.71 -10.44 11.89
N ASP A 42 6.08 -9.73 10.95
CA ASP A 42 5.38 -8.46 11.24
C ASP A 42 4.04 -8.64 11.96
N PHE A 43 3.60 -9.90 12.14
CA PHE A 43 2.32 -10.23 12.75
C PHE A 43 2.50 -11.10 14.00
N HIS A 44 2.11 -10.56 15.16
CA HIS A 44 2.20 -11.25 16.45
C HIS A 44 0.86 -11.84 16.94
N ASP A 45 -0.25 -11.57 16.24
CA ASP A 45 -1.62 -11.90 16.71
C ASP A 45 -2.55 -12.38 15.58
N LEU A 46 -2.02 -13.22 14.70
CA LEU A 46 -2.76 -13.79 13.58
C LEU A 46 -3.87 -14.74 14.04
N ILE A 47 -5.08 -14.52 13.52
CA ILE A 47 -6.24 -15.41 13.69
C ILE A 47 -6.87 -15.74 12.34
N GLU A 48 -7.59 -16.86 12.25
CA GLU A 48 -8.31 -17.22 11.02
C GLU A 48 -9.48 -16.24 10.76
N THR A 49 -9.82 -16.01 9.48
CA THR A 49 -10.85 -15.04 9.11
C THR A 49 -12.22 -15.34 9.71
N TRP A 50 -12.58 -16.61 9.93
CA TRP A 50 -13.85 -16.98 10.59
C TRP A 50 -13.87 -16.62 12.08
N GLN A 51 -12.72 -16.64 12.75
CA GLN A 51 -12.61 -16.20 14.15
C GLN A 51 -12.73 -14.68 14.22
N ALA A 52 -12.06 -13.99 13.31
CA ALA A 52 -12.12 -12.54 13.20
C ALA A 52 -13.54 -12.04 12.87
N GLU A 53 -14.26 -12.72 11.98
CA GLU A 53 -15.66 -12.40 11.66
C GLU A 53 -16.52 -12.41 12.92
N ARG A 54 -16.46 -13.48 13.71
CA ARG A 54 -17.21 -13.59 14.96
C ARG A 54 -16.77 -12.58 16.03
N ARG A 55 -15.50 -12.17 16.00
CA ARG A 55 -14.90 -11.29 17.00
C ARG A 55 -15.17 -9.80 16.73
N PHE A 56 -15.16 -9.42 15.45
CA PHE A 56 -15.20 -8.03 15.01
C PHE A 56 -16.45 -7.66 14.22
N ASP A 57 -17.33 -8.63 13.98
CA ASP A 57 -18.53 -8.49 13.13
C ASP A 57 -18.22 -7.98 11.71
N VAL A 58 -17.07 -8.43 11.18
CA VAL A 58 -16.61 -8.09 9.83
C VAL A 58 -16.72 -9.32 8.92
N PRO A 59 -17.43 -9.25 7.77
CA PRO A 59 -17.54 -10.39 6.86
C PRO A 59 -16.18 -10.94 6.41
N GLN A 60 -16.07 -12.26 6.28
CA GLN A 60 -14.78 -12.89 5.90
C GLN A 60 -14.22 -12.38 4.57
N ASP A 61 -15.06 -12.08 3.58
CA ASP A 61 -14.59 -11.57 2.30
C ASP A 61 -14.00 -10.16 2.42
N THR A 62 -14.54 -9.33 3.31
CA THR A 62 -13.96 -8.04 3.67
C THR A 62 -12.60 -8.22 4.35
N LEU A 63 -12.49 -9.15 5.30
CA LEU A 63 -11.21 -9.45 5.97
C LEU A 63 -10.16 -9.96 4.98
N ARG A 64 -10.54 -10.84 4.05
CA ARG A 64 -9.66 -11.34 2.98
C ARG A 64 -9.20 -10.23 2.04
N LYS A 65 -10.10 -9.30 1.71
CA LYS A 65 -9.77 -8.10 0.93
C LYS A 65 -8.72 -7.27 1.66
N TRP A 66 -8.91 -7.01 2.96
CA TRP A 66 -7.95 -6.26 3.77
C TRP A 66 -6.60 -6.95 3.88
N CYS A 67 -6.55 -8.28 3.99
CA CYS A 67 -5.27 -8.99 3.95
C CYS A 67 -4.57 -8.85 2.59
N ARG A 68 -5.31 -8.82 1.48
CA ARG A 68 -4.75 -8.74 0.13
C ARG A 68 -4.29 -7.34 -0.27
N GLU A 69 -5.08 -6.32 0.08
CA GLU A 69 -4.90 -4.96 -0.43
C GLU A 69 -4.23 -4.05 0.60
N ASP A 70 -4.51 -4.25 1.88
CA ASP A 70 -4.15 -3.31 2.95
C ASP A 70 -3.12 -3.91 3.93
N GLY A 71 -2.64 -5.12 3.65
CA GLY A 71 -1.68 -5.80 4.50
C GLY A 71 -2.22 -6.16 5.89
N CYS A 72 -3.53 -6.31 6.07
CA CYS A 72 -4.07 -6.66 7.39
C CYS A 72 -3.78 -8.11 7.83
N GLY A 73 -3.06 -8.90 7.02
CA GLY A 73 -2.70 -10.27 7.33
C GLY A 73 -1.98 -10.97 6.20
N VAL A 74 -1.89 -12.29 6.28
CA VAL A 74 -1.06 -13.14 5.41
C VAL A 74 -1.80 -14.43 5.02
N LYS A 75 -1.44 -15.01 3.87
CA LYS A 75 -1.94 -16.31 3.43
C LYS A 75 -0.96 -17.43 3.82
N ARG A 76 -1.34 -18.31 4.75
CA ARG A 76 -0.53 -19.47 5.20
C ARG A 76 -1.29 -20.79 4.97
N GLY A 77 -0.63 -21.77 4.35
CA GLY A 77 -1.24 -23.10 4.10
C GLY A 77 -2.55 -23.04 3.32
N GLY A 78 -2.70 -22.09 2.40
CA GLY A 78 -3.93 -21.87 1.63
C GLY A 78 -5.03 -21.10 2.37
N ARG A 79 -4.86 -20.76 3.64
CA ARG A 79 -5.82 -20.03 4.48
C ARG A 79 -5.39 -18.58 4.67
N TRP A 80 -6.36 -17.68 4.76
CA TRP A 80 -6.10 -16.29 5.16
C TRP A 80 -6.09 -16.20 6.69
N LEU A 81 -5.02 -15.60 7.20
CA LEU A 81 -4.88 -15.19 8.59
C LEU A 81 -4.89 -13.67 8.62
N VAL A 82 -5.51 -13.08 9.64
CA VAL A 82 -5.64 -11.63 9.82
C VAL A 82 -5.09 -11.23 11.19
N SER A 83 -4.41 -10.10 11.27
CA SER A 83 -3.95 -9.54 12.55
C SER A 83 -5.12 -8.90 13.28
N ALA A 84 -5.39 -9.36 14.49
CA ALA A 84 -6.46 -8.81 15.32
C ALA A 84 -6.23 -7.34 15.65
N SER A 85 -4.98 -6.93 15.88
CA SER A 85 -4.59 -5.55 16.20
C SER A 85 -4.76 -4.61 15.01
N ARG A 86 -4.42 -5.06 13.79
CA ARG A 86 -4.68 -4.26 12.58
C ARG A 86 -6.18 -4.12 12.30
N VAL A 87 -6.97 -5.16 12.54
CA VAL A 87 -8.45 -5.06 12.44
C VAL A 87 -9.01 -4.07 13.46
N ARG A 88 -8.57 -4.14 14.72
CA ARG A 88 -8.94 -3.19 15.78
C ARG A 88 -8.61 -1.75 15.42
N ALA A 89 -7.37 -1.48 15.02
CA ALA A 89 -6.92 -0.16 14.60
C ALA A 89 -7.78 0.39 13.46
N ARG A 90 -8.13 -0.46 12.49
CA ARG A 90 -8.99 -0.08 11.37
C ARG A 90 -10.42 0.23 11.78
N LEU A 91 -10.94 -0.46 12.78
CA LEU A 91 -12.27 -0.21 13.35
C LEU A 91 -12.28 0.95 14.36
N GLY A 92 -11.12 1.55 14.67
CA GLY A 92 -10.99 2.58 15.69
C GLY A 92 -11.22 2.06 17.11
N GLN A 93 -10.93 0.78 17.36
CA GLN A 93 -11.08 0.10 18.64
C GLN A 93 -9.70 -0.05 19.30
N GLU A 94 -9.20 0.97 19.98
CA GLU A 94 -7.97 0.91 20.79
C GLU A 94 -8.20 0.29 22.18
#